data_AF-A0A8T6WNF4-F1
#
_entry.id   AF-A0A8T6WNF4-F1
#
_cell.length_a   1.000
_cell.length_b   1.000
_cell.length_c   1.000
_cell.angle_alpha   90.00
_cell.angle_beta   90.00
_cell.angle_gamma   90.00
#
_symmetry.space_group_name_H-M   'P 1'
#
loop_
_entity.id
_entity.type
_entity.pdbx_description
1 polymer ?
#
loop_
_entity_poly.entity_id
_entity_poly.type
_entity_poly.pdbx_seq_one_letter_code
_entity_poly.pdbx_strand_id
1 'polypeptide(L)'
;MTSFLTAIDGVARTIETGGQRRSGCLAMCRVGHPEIERFIGSKLKDKELSYFNLSVALNKDFLQKVEEDEEWELSFAGQVVKTVKARDLWYFILESTIKSGDPGLINYDNLVKNNSYYFQSISTTNLCGELPLPAFGMCCLGSLVLPAFLSGRNTNWKKLESTIRNSVRFLDNVLDINYYPISETERVTKDSRRIGLGVMGLHDYLMVKEAKYGSEKSIYEIDRLFKFIRDTAYIASIDLAQEKGAFPKYSKTQYNMASFIRKLPPKLRMYLKEKAIRNCTILSAPPTGTTSLIAEVSSGIEPVFSLACLRKDRVSDRMYVHPMADKWVASK
;
A
#
# COMPACT_ATOMS: atom_id res chain seq x y z
N MET A 1 -5.58 25.02 6.41
CA MET A 1 -5.20 23.77 5.71
C MET A 1 -6.04 23.57 4.46
N THR A 2 -7.38 23.55 4.55
CA THR A 2 -8.26 23.23 3.42
C THR A 2 -8.08 24.19 2.23
N SER A 3 -7.86 25.49 2.46
CA SER A 3 -7.58 26.47 1.40
C SER A 3 -6.33 26.14 0.58
N PHE A 4 -5.26 25.65 1.21
CA PHE A 4 -4.05 25.20 0.52
C PHE A 4 -4.32 23.93 -0.31
N LEU A 5 -5.12 23.00 0.20
CA LEU A 5 -5.53 21.82 -0.56
C LEU A 5 -6.35 22.21 -1.79
N THR A 6 -7.24 23.20 -1.68
CA THR A 6 -8.00 23.73 -2.83
C THR A 6 -7.09 24.32 -3.90
N ALA A 7 -6.02 25.03 -3.51
CA ALA A 7 -5.05 25.54 -4.47
C ALA A 7 -4.32 24.40 -5.22
N ILE A 8 -3.90 23.36 -4.50
CA ILE A 8 -3.23 22.19 -5.10
C ILE A 8 -4.21 21.39 -5.99
N ASP A 9 -5.48 21.28 -5.60
CA ASP A 9 -6.53 20.65 -6.41
C ASP A 9 -6.69 21.36 -7.76
N GLY A 10 -6.64 22.70 -7.75
CA GLY A 10 -6.63 23.52 -8.96
C GLY A 10 -5.40 23.29 -9.85
N VAL A 11 -4.22 23.09 -9.26
CA VAL A 11 -2.99 22.72 -9.99
C VAL A 11 -3.14 21.33 -10.61
N ALA A 12 -3.60 20.34 -9.84
CA ALA A 12 -3.81 18.97 -10.32
C ALA A 12 -4.79 18.91 -11.50
N ARG A 13 -5.86 19.71 -11.45
CA ARG A 13 -6.81 19.89 -12.55
C ARG A 13 -6.16 20.48 -13.80
N THR A 14 -5.25 21.44 -13.64
CA THR A 14 -4.56 22.06 -14.77
C THR A 14 -3.61 21.07 -15.47
N ILE A 15 -2.90 20.24 -14.71
CA ILE A 15 -1.97 19.23 -15.27
C ILE A 15 -2.72 18.18 -16.11
N GLU A 16 -3.96 17.85 -15.74
CA GLU A 16 -4.79 16.92 -16.51
C GLU A 16 -5.05 17.42 -17.95
N THR A 17 -5.04 18.73 -18.20
CA THR A 17 -5.31 19.28 -19.55
C THR A 17 -4.26 18.90 -20.61
N GLY A 18 -3.13 18.29 -20.22
CA GLY A 18 -2.13 17.71 -21.15
C GLY A 18 -2.39 16.26 -21.60
N GLY A 19 -3.50 15.62 -21.20
CA GLY A 19 -3.86 14.26 -21.58
C GLY A 19 -5.26 13.83 -21.12
N GLN A 20 -5.62 12.55 -21.28
CA GLN A 20 -6.92 12.01 -20.79
C GLN A 20 -6.83 11.38 -19.39
N ARG A 21 -5.66 11.42 -18.74
CA ARG A 21 -5.42 10.74 -17.46
C ARG A 21 -5.48 11.73 -16.32
N ARG A 22 -6.51 11.59 -15.49
CA ARG A 22 -6.71 12.39 -14.29
C ARG A 22 -5.52 12.31 -13.34
N SER A 23 -5.07 13.46 -12.85
CA SER A 23 -4.11 13.52 -11.74
C SER A 23 -4.79 13.04 -10.46
N GLY A 24 -4.03 12.37 -9.59
CA GLY A 24 -4.52 11.89 -8.30
C GLY A 24 -3.56 12.30 -7.20
N CYS A 25 -4.09 12.95 -6.16
CA CYS A 25 -3.35 13.33 -4.97
C CYS A 25 -3.94 12.60 -3.76
N LEU A 26 -3.14 12.42 -2.71
CA LEU A 26 -3.64 12.00 -1.41
C LEU A 26 -3.28 13.07 -0.37
N ALA A 27 -4.27 13.45 0.44
CA ALA A 27 -4.06 14.31 1.60
C ALA A 27 -4.33 13.49 2.86
N MET A 28 -3.41 13.59 3.81
CA MET A 28 -3.53 12.93 5.11
C MET A 28 -3.55 13.99 6.21
N CYS A 29 -4.51 13.91 7.13
CA CYS A 29 -4.62 14.81 8.28
C CYS A 29 -4.62 14.02 9.59
N ARG A 30 -3.88 14.47 10.60
CA ARG A 30 -3.94 13.86 11.94
C ARG A 30 -5.28 14.18 12.61
N VAL A 31 -5.85 13.21 13.32
CA VAL A 31 -7.16 13.35 13.97
C VAL A 31 -7.23 14.46 15.02
N GLY A 32 -6.10 14.88 15.58
CA GLY A 32 -6.00 16.00 16.52
C GLY A 32 -5.84 17.38 15.88
N HIS A 33 -5.94 17.52 14.55
CA HIS A 33 -5.77 18.83 13.90
C HIS A 33 -7.03 19.71 14.05
N PRO A 34 -6.94 21.03 14.31
CA PRO A 34 -8.12 21.89 14.52
C PRO A 34 -9.10 21.96 13.34
N GLU A 35 -8.61 21.80 12.12
CA GLU A 35 -9.44 21.77 10.91
C GLU A 35 -9.91 20.34 10.52
N ILE A 36 -9.80 19.34 11.41
CA ILE A 36 -10.12 17.93 11.08
C ILE A 36 -11.57 17.75 10.61
N GLU A 37 -12.54 18.40 11.26
CA GLU A 37 -13.96 18.30 10.88
C GLU A 37 -14.20 18.89 9.48
N ARG A 38 -13.59 20.04 9.17
CA ARG A 38 -13.66 20.64 7.83
C ARG A 38 -13.00 19.74 6.78
N PHE A 39 -11.88 19.12 7.12
CA PHE A 39 -11.16 18.20 6.25
C PHE A 39 -12.01 16.97 5.91
N ILE A 40 -12.62 16.32 6.90
CA ILE A 40 -13.54 15.19 6.72
C ILE A 40 -14.73 15.61 5.85
N GLY A 41 -15.38 16.72 6.20
CA GLY A 41 -16.57 17.21 5.50
C GLY A 41 -16.33 17.75 4.09
N SER A 42 -15.07 17.86 3.63
CA SER A 42 -14.75 18.40 2.31
C SER A 42 -15.33 17.54 1.17
N LYS A 43 -15.41 16.21 1.36
CA LYS A 43 -15.94 15.28 0.34
C LYS A 43 -17.45 15.14 0.33
N LEU A 44 -18.12 15.70 1.33
CA LEU A 44 -19.59 15.76 1.39
C LEU A 44 -20.16 16.90 0.55
N LYS A 45 -19.31 17.84 0.12
CA LYS A 45 -19.69 18.95 -0.76
C LYS A 45 -19.35 18.60 -2.20
N ASP A 46 -20.26 18.93 -3.12
CA ASP A 46 -20.06 18.60 -4.53
C ASP A 46 -18.79 19.26 -5.08
N LYS A 47 -17.93 18.45 -5.70
CA LYS A 47 -16.68 18.83 -6.39
C LYS A 47 -15.58 19.48 -5.55
N GLU A 48 -15.71 19.60 -4.23
CA GLU A 48 -14.62 20.09 -3.38
C GLU A 48 -13.53 19.00 -3.22
N LEU A 49 -12.26 19.38 -3.45
CA LEU A 49 -11.09 18.49 -3.40
C LEU A 49 -11.26 17.22 -4.26
N SER A 50 -11.82 17.37 -5.45
CA SER A 50 -12.17 16.23 -6.31
C SER A 50 -10.95 15.40 -6.76
N TYR A 51 -9.74 15.98 -6.81
CA TYR A 51 -8.49 15.33 -7.22
C TYR A 51 -7.72 14.72 -6.04
N PHE A 52 -8.20 14.88 -4.82
CA PHE A 52 -7.62 14.28 -3.63
C PHE A 52 -8.41 13.05 -3.17
N ASN A 53 -7.72 11.98 -2.81
CA ASN A 53 -8.22 11.04 -1.81
C ASN A 53 -7.88 11.61 -0.43
N LEU A 54 -8.78 11.51 0.53
CA LEU A 54 -8.56 12.02 1.88
C LEU A 54 -8.28 10.85 2.83
N SER A 55 -7.42 11.06 3.81
CA SER A 55 -7.16 10.07 4.85
C SER A 55 -6.98 10.72 6.21
N VAL A 56 -7.56 10.12 7.24
CA VAL A 56 -7.36 10.52 8.63
C VAL A 56 -6.34 9.61 9.28
N ALA A 57 -5.29 10.21 9.82
CA ALA A 57 -4.25 9.56 10.60
C ALA A 57 -4.69 9.48 12.08
N LEU A 58 -5.05 8.28 12.50
CA LEU A 58 -5.51 7.93 13.84
C LEU A 58 -4.34 7.43 14.70
N ASN A 59 -4.42 7.63 16.01
CA ASN A 59 -3.49 7.03 16.97
C ASN A 59 -4.27 6.23 18.03
N LYS A 60 -3.55 5.43 18.81
CA LYS A 60 -4.12 4.57 19.85
C LYS A 60 -4.88 5.37 20.90
N ASP A 61 -4.35 6.54 21.27
CA ASP A 61 -4.94 7.43 22.28
C ASP A 61 -6.35 7.91 21.88
N PHE A 62 -6.52 8.36 20.64
CA PHE A 62 -7.83 8.72 20.11
C PHE A 62 -8.81 7.55 20.14
N LEU A 63 -8.38 6.36 19.69
CA LEU A 63 -9.23 5.17 19.68
C LEU A 63 -9.66 4.74 21.09
N GLN A 64 -8.75 4.83 22.06
CA GLN A 64 -9.07 4.57 23.47
C GLN A 64 -10.13 5.55 23.98
N LYS A 65 -9.97 6.84 23.71
CA LYS A 65 -10.96 7.86 24.10
C LYS A 65 -12.32 7.70 23.41
N VAL A 66 -12.36 7.16 22.20
CA VAL A 66 -13.62 6.79 21.53
C VAL A 66 -14.34 5.66 22.28
N GLU A 67 -13.60 4.63 22.70
CA GLU A 67 -14.13 3.50 23.47
C GLU A 67 -14.63 3.96 24.85
N GLU A 68 -13.87 4.81 25.53
CA GLU A 68 -14.14 5.33 26.88
C GLU A 68 -15.15 6.50 26.91
N ASP A 69 -15.62 6.98 25.75
CA ASP A 69 -16.54 8.12 25.61
C ASP A 69 -16.00 9.47 26.13
N GLU A 70 -14.69 9.66 26.00
CA GLU A 70 -13.96 10.82 26.51
C GLU A 70 -13.89 11.99 25.51
N GLU A 71 -13.38 13.11 26.00
CA GLU A 71 -13.05 14.30 25.22
C GLU A 71 -11.71 14.17 24.48
N TRP A 72 -11.67 14.72 23.28
CA TRP A 72 -10.52 14.80 22.39
C TRP A 72 -10.13 16.25 22.12
N GLU A 73 -8.85 16.58 22.32
CA GLU A 73 -8.32 17.91 22.10
C GLU A 73 -7.80 18.06 20.67
N LEU A 74 -8.28 19.11 20.00
CA LEU A 74 -7.77 19.54 18.70
C LEU A 74 -6.75 20.65 18.92
N SER A 75 -5.49 20.40 18.56
CA SER A 75 -4.37 21.28 18.88
C SER A 75 -3.50 21.62 17.67
N PHE A 76 -2.95 22.84 17.68
CA PHE A 76 -1.99 23.30 16.69
C PHE A 76 -0.87 24.06 17.38
N ALA A 77 0.39 23.79 16.98
CA ALA A 77 1.58 24.39 17.58
C ALA A 77 1.65 24.28 19.13
N GLY A 78 1.13 23.18 19.68
CA GLY A 78 1.11 22.93 21.13
C GLY A 78 -0.01 23.64 21.89
N GLN A 79 -0.91 24.36 21.22
CA GLN A 79 -2.06 25.01 21.83
C GLN A 79 -3.35 24.28 21.48
N VAL A 80 -4.19 24.00 22.49
CA VAL A 80 -5.53 23.45 22.30
C VAL A 80 -6.42 24.55 21.73
N VAL A 81 -7.02 24.31 20.57
CA VAL A 81 -7.89 25.24 19.86
C VAL A 81 -9.36 24.93 20.14
N LYS A 82 -9.71 23.64 20.21
CA LYS A 82 -11.07 23.15 20.42
C LYS A 82 -11.03 21.78 21.08
N THR A 83 -12.01 21.48 21.92
CA THR A 83 -12.23 20.14 22.47
C THR A 83 -13.55 19.60 21.94
N VAL A 84 -13.58 18.30 21.59
CA VAL A 84 -14.75 17.62 21.04
C VAL A 84 -14.93 16.25 21.69
N LYS A 85 -16.14 15.71 21.69
CA LYS A 85 -16.35 14.30 22.02
C LYS A 85 -15.62 13.41 21.01
N ALA A 86 -14.75 12.53 21.49
CA ALA A 86 -13.97 11.64 20.64
C ALA A 86 -14.89 10.75 19.79
N ARG A 87 -15.94 10.22 20.42
CA ARG A 87 -16.95 9.37 19.79
C ARG A 87 -17.74 10.07 18.69
N ASP A 88 -18.11 11.34 18.87
CA ASP A 88 -18.81 12.11 17.85
C ASP A 88 -17.93 12.36 16.62
N LEU A 89 -16.65 12.71 16.84
CA LEU A 89 -15.68 12.84 15.75
C LEU A 89 -15.48 11.51 15.00
N TRP A 90 -15.43 10.39 15.72
CA TRP A 90 -15.35 9.06 15.12
C TRP A 90 -16.57 8.73 14.26
N TYR A 91 -17.79 8.97 14.75
CA TYR A 91 -18.99 8.76 13.96
C TYR A 91 -19.03 9.66 12.73
N PHE A 92 -18.57 10.91 12.84
CA PHE A 92 -18.50 11.79 11.69
C PHE A 92 -17.52 11.30 10.61
N ILE A 93 -16.37 10.74 11.00
CA ILE A 93 -15.45 10.06 10.08
C ILE A 93 -16.18 8.93 9.35
N LEU A 94 -16.83 8.03 10.09
CA LEU A 94 -17.53 6.87 9.52
C LEU A 94 -18.65 7.27 8.57
N GLU A 95 -19.49 8.23 8.96
CA GLU A 95 -20.56 8.72 8.11
C GLU A 95 -20.03 9.29 6.80
N SER A 96 -18.94 10.07 6.85
CA SER A 96 -18.30 10.60 5.65
C SER A 96 -17.80 9.49 4.74
N THR A 97 -17.10 8.49 5.30
CA THR A 97 -16.57 7.35 4.55
C THR A 97 -17.69 6.55 3.88
N ILE A 98 -18.82 6.33 4.56
CA ILE A 98 -19.98 5.63 3.99
C ILE A 98 -20.60 6.43 2.85
N LYS A 99 -20.75 7.74 3.00
CA LYS A 99 -21.41 8.62 2.02
C LYS A 99 -20.55 8.88 0.78
N SER A 100 -19.23 8.95 0.92
CA SER A 100 -18.34 9.42 -0.14
C SER A 100 -17.19 8.48 -0.51
N GLY A 101 -16.94 7.43 0.27
CA GLY A 101 -15.73 6.61 0.18
C GLY A 101 -14.50 7.21 0.85
N ASP A 102 -14.59 8.46 1.35
CA ASP A 102 -13.52 9.20 2.01
C ASP A 102 -13.98 9.75 3.38
N PRO A 103 -13.08 9.89 4.36
CA PRO A 103 -11.66 9.62 4.28
C PRO A 103 -11.32 8.13 4.53
N GLY A 104 -10.18 7.68 3.99
CA GLY A 104 -9.51 6.47 4.42
C GLY A 104 -8.91 6.61 5.83
N LEU A 105 -8.57 5.49 6.46
CA LEU A 105 -8.02 5.46 7.82
C LEU A 105 -6.57 4.97 7.81
N ILE A 106 -5.68 5.75 8.41
CA ILE A 106 -4.26 5.39 8.55
C ILE A 106 -3.92 5.30 10.03
N ASN A 107 -3.37 4.17 10.45
CA ASN A 107 -2.82 4.05 11.79
C ASN A 107 -1.45 4.74 11.86
N TYR A 108 -1.43 5.94 12.44
CA TYR A 108 -0.24 6.79 12.53
C TYR A 108 0.86 6.16 13.38
N ASP A 109 0.51 5.49 14.48
CA ASP A 109 1.48 4.83 15.36
C ASP A 109 2.25 3.72 14.66
N ASN A 110 1.61 3.01 13.73
CA ASN A 110 2.24 1.99 12.91
C ASN A 110 3.01 2.62 11.74
N LEU A 111 2.49 3.69 11.13
CA LEU A 111 3.14 4.41 10.03
C LEU A 111 4.55 4.89 10.42
N VAL A 112 4.70 5.45 11.62
CA VAL A 112 6.00 5.94 12.12
C VAL A 112 6.95 4.81 12.52
N LYS A 113 6.45 3.60 12.79
CA LYS A 113 7.25 2.40 13.15
C LYS A 113 7.72 1.64 11.89
N ASN A 114 8.45 2.32 11.02
CA ASN A 114 8.92 1.80 9.73
C ASN A 114 10.43 1.50 9.71
N ASN A 115 10.92 0.93 8.61
CA ASN A 115 12.33 0.52 8.48
C ASN A 115 13.34 1.68 8.31
N SER A 116 12.86 2.90 8.02
CA SER A 116 13.73 4.07 7.81
C SER A 116 13.71 5.07 8.95
N TYR A 117 13.09 4.73 10.09
CA TYR A 117 12.84 5.64 11.22
C TYR A 117 14.06 6.44 11.69
N TYR A 118 15.28 5.91 11.52
CA TYR A 118 16.53 6.51 12.02
C TYR A 118 17.20 7.48 11.05
N PHE A 119 16.78 7.54 9.78
CA PHE A 119 17.39 8.43 8.78
C PHE A 119 16.37 9.18 7.93
N GLN A 120 15.12 8.75 7.93
CA GLN A 120 14.10 9.31 7.08
C GLN A 120 12.72 9.09 7.70
N SER A 121 12.15 10.19 8.20
CA SER A 121 10.80 10.21 8.75
C SER A 121 9.77 9.98 7.63
N ILE A 122 8.73 9.21 7.96
CA ILE A 122 7.58 8.99 7.08
C ILE A 122 6.50 9.99 7.47
N SER A 123 6.07 10.79 6.50
CA SER A 123 5.08 11.84 6.70
C SER A 123 3.69 11.46 6.21
N THR A 124 3.58 10.55 5.24
CA THR A 124 2.32 10.17 4.60
C THR A 124 2.44 8.81 3.90
N THR A 125 1.40 8.42 3.17
CA THR A 125 1.42 7.32 2.21
C THR A 125 1.37 7.85 0.77
N ASN A 126 1.56 6.96 -0.21
CA ASN A 126 1.26 7.24 -1.61
C ASN A 126 -0.26 7.28 -1.88
N LEU A 127 -0.66 7.54 -3.13
CA LEU A 127 -2.06 7.72 -3.54
C LEU A 127 -3.01 6.59 -3.10
N CYS A 128 -2.53 5.34 -3.10
CA CYS A 128 -3.34 4.15 -2.82
C CYS A 128 -3.14 3.61 -1.39
N GLY A 129 -2.29 4.25 -0.57
CA GLY A 129 -2.13 3.93 0.84
C GLY A 129 -1.21 2.75 1.17
N GLU A 130 -0.71 2.01 0.19
CA GLU A 130 0.05 0.77 0.39
C GLU A 130 1.55 0.99 0.72
N LEU A 131 2.06 2.20 0.47
CA LEU A 131 3.45 2.56 0.75
C LEU A 131 3.52 3.77 1.69
N PRO A 132 4.03 3.57 2.91
CA PRO A 132 4.51 4.66 3.75
C PRO A 132 5.71 5.34 3.09
N LEU A 133 5.59 6.63 2.77
CA LEU A 133 6.61 7.40 2.07
C LEU A 133 7.04 8.65 2.83
N PRO A 134 8.34 9.02 2.74
CA PRO A 134 8.79 10.35 3.15
C PRO A 134 8.33 11.42 2.15
N ALA A 135 8.65 12.68 2.44
CA ALA A 135 8.72 13.70 1.40
C ALA A 135 9.67 13.25 0.26
N PHE A 136 9.26 13.49 -0.98
CA PHE A 136 9.98 13.09 -2.21
C PHE A 136 10.23 11.59 -2.37
N GLY A 137 9.59 10.74 -1.55
CA GLY A 137 9.67 9.30 -1.70
C GLY A 137 8.96 8.83 -2.97
N MET A 138 9.49 7.79 -3.61
CA MET A 138 8.86 7.17 -4.75
C MET A 138 8.44 5.73 -4.52
N CYS A 139 7.75 5.20 -5.52
CA CYS A 139 7.10 3.92 -5.55
C CYS A 139 7.62 3.14 -6.77
N CYS A 140 8.37 2.04 -6.54
CA CYS A 140 8.80 1.11 -7.58
C CYS A 140 8.12 -0.24 -7.33
N LEU A 141 7.06 -0.53 -8.10
CA LEU A 141 6.15 -1.64 -7.83
C LEU A 141 6.26 -2.76 -8.87
N GLY A 142 6.01 -3.98 -8.39
CA GLY A 142 5.75 -5.15 -9.22
C GLY A 142 4.76 -6.07 -8.53
N SER A 143 4.11 -6.97 -9.28
CA SER A 143 3.13 -7.90 -8.71
C SER A 143 3.29 -9.30 -9.29
N LEU A 144 3.30 -10.30 -8.40
CA LEU A 144 3.31 -11.71 -8.76
C LEU A 144 1.89 -12.16 -9.15
N VAL A 145 1.75 -12.85 -10.28
CA VAL A 145 0.48 -13.45 -10.71
C VAL A 145 0.29 -14.79 -10.00
N LEU A 146 -0.38 -14.81 -8.85
CA LEU A 146 -0.43 -16.00 -7.99
C LEU A 146 -0.93 -17.27 -8.69
N PRO A 147 -1.96 -17.21 -9.56
CA PRO A 147 -2.43 -18.39 -10.29
C PRO A 147 -1.39 -19.01 -11.22
N ALA A 148 -0.39 -18.25 -11.68
CA ALA A 148 0.66 -18.74 -12.57
C ALA A 148 1.65 -19.71 -11.88
N PHE A 149 1.55 -19.87 -10.56
CA PHE A 149 2.36 -20.78 -9.76
C PHE A 149 1.58 -22.01 -9.30
N LEU A 150 0.36 -22.22 -9.77
CA LEU A 150 -0.42 -23.41 -9.44
C LEU A 150 -0.14 -24.56 -10.42
N SER A 151 -0.14 -25.78 -9.90
CA SER A 151 -0.12 -27.04 -10.64
C SER A 151 -1.15 -27.97 -10.02
N GLY A 152 -2.32 -28.08 -10.67
CA GLY A 152 -3.53 -28.58 -10.01
C GLY A 152 -3.84 -27.75 -8.75
N ARG A 153 -4.08 -28.41 -7.62
CA ARG A 153 -4.27 -27.74 -6.31
C ARG A 153 -2.96 -27.43 -5.58
N ASN A 154 -1.80 -27.81 -6.13
CA ASN A 154 -0.50 -27.60 -5.49
C ASN A 154 0.14 -26.29 -5.93
N THR A 155 0.97 -25.71 -5.06
CA THR A 155 1.77 -24.52 -5.38
C THR A 155 3.17 -24.97 -5.80
N ASN A 156 3.61 -24.51 -6.97
CA ASN A 156 4.97 -24.69 -7.46
C ASN A 156 5.91 -23.69 -6.76
N TRP A 157 6.35 -24.06 -5.56
CA TRP A 157 7.23 -23.23 -4.72
C TRP A 157 8.57 -22.91 -5.38
N LYS A 158 9.14 -23.84 -6.16
CA LYS A 158 10.41 -23.63 -6.86
C LYS A 158 10.31 -22.54 -7.93
N LYS A 159 9.23 -22.57 -8.74
CA LYS A 159 8.95 -21.53 -9.73
C LYS A 159 8.72 -20.20 -9.02
N LEU A 160 7.88 -20.16 -7.98
CA LEU A 160 7.61 -18.97 -7.20
C LEU A 160 8.89 -18.36 -6.62
N GLU A 161 9.79 -19.19 -6.06
CA GLU A 161 11.09 -18.73 -5.53
C GLU A 161 11.92 -18.01 -6.59
N SER A 162 12.10 -18.66 -7.74
CA SER A 162 12.90 -18.12 -8.84
C SER A 162 12.32 -16.80 -9.36
N THR A 163 10.98 -16.69 -9.43
CA THR A 163 10.31 -15.48 -9.88
C THR A 163 10.47 -14.36 -8.85
N ILE A 164 10.29 -14.62 -7.55
CA ILE A 164 10.50 -13.59 -6.50
C ILE A 164 11.92 -13.04 -6.56
N ARG A 165 12.94 -13.91 -6.66
CA ARG A 165 14.34 -13.49 -6.73
C ARG A 165 14.60 -12.60 -7.94
N ASN A 166 14.09 -12.98 -9.11
CA ASN A 166 14.20 -12.19 -10.33
C ASN A 166 13.45 -10.86 -10.22
N SER A 167 12.24 -10.86 -9.64
CA SER A 167 11.45 -9.64 -9.44
C SER A 167 12.14 -8.64 -8.51
N VAL A 168 12.72 -9.10 -7.39
CA VAL A 168 13.46 -8.21 -6.48
C VAL A 168 14.66 -7.58 -7.18
N ARG A 169 15.44 -8.35 -7.95
CA ARG A 169 16.55 -7.83 -8.77
C ARG A 169 16.06 -6.86 -9.85
N PHE A 170 14.98 -7.20 -10.54
CA PHE A 170 14.39 -6.36 -11.57
C PHE A 170 14.00 -5.00 -11.00
N LEU A 171 13.24 -4.98 -9.91
CA LEU A 171 12.83 -3.74 -9.25
C LEU A 171 14.04 -2.94 -8.72
N ASP A 172 15.06 -3.59 -8.14
CA ASP A 172 16.28 -2.90 -7.72
C ASP A 172 17.02 -2.25 -8.88
N ASN A 173 17.09 -2.91 -10.04
CA ASN A 173 17.71 -2.36 -11.24
C ASN A 173 16.89 -1.21 -11.84
N VAL A 174 15.56 -1.26 -11.77
CA VAL A 174 14.68 -0.16 -12.20
C VAL A 174 15.05 1.14 -11.48
N LEU A 175 15.42 1.08 -10.20
CA LEU A 175 15.84 2.27 -9.45
C LEU A 175 17.09 2.95 -10.02
N ASP A 176 17.98 2.19 -10.67
CA ASP A 176 19.22 2.71 -11.24
C ASP A 176 19.00 3.32 -12.65
N ILE A 177 18.11 2.71 -13.45
CA ILE A 177 17.83 3.16 -14.83
C ILE A 177 16.75 4.24 -14.92
N ASN A 178 15.95 4.43 -13.86
CA ASN A 178 14.83 5.35 -13.88
C ASN A 178 15.29 6.82 -14.06
N TYR A 179 14.53 7.60 -14.82
CA TYR A 179 14.71 9.04 -14.91
C TYR A 179 13.94 9.74 -13.78
N TYR A 180 14.62 10.62 -13.05
CA TYR A 180 14.05 11.35 -11.92
C TYR A 180 13.98 12.85 -12.27
N PRO A 181 12.77 13.40 -12.50
CA PRO A 181 12.63 14.81 -12.86
C PRO A 181 13.02 15.79 -11.74
N ILE A 182 12.96 15.32 -10.48
CA ILE A 182 13.27 16.11 -9.28
C ILE A 182 14.47 15.47 -8.57
N SER A 183 15.53 16.25 -8.36
CA SER A 183 16.80 15.77 -7.79
C SER A 183 16.64 15.19 -6.38
N GLU A 184 15.71 15.74 -5.61
CA GLU A 184 15.40 15.31 -4.25
C GLU A 184 14.77 13.92 -4.26
N THR A 185 13.91 13.63 -5.24
CA THR A 185 13.33 12.29 -5.43
C THR A 185 14.43 11.30 -5.79
N GLU A 186 15.35 11.64 -6.68
CA GLU A 186 16.48 10.78 -7.02
C GLU A 186 17.32 10.44 -5.78
N ARG A 187 17.71 11.46 -5.01
CA ARG A 187 18.50 11.28 -3.79
C ARG A 187 17.79 10.39 -2.77
N VAL A 188 16.54 10.70 -2.42
CA VAL A 188 15.74 9.94 -1.45
C VAL A 188 15.56 8.48 -1.90
N THR A 189 15.39 8.26 -3.21
CA THR A 189 15.24 6.94 -3.79
C THR A 189 16.55 6.15 -3.72
N LYS A 190 17.66 6.75 -4.14
CA LYS A 190 18.98 6.09 -4.11
C LYS A 190 19.44 5.81 -2.69
N ASP A 191 19.16 6.70 -1.74
CA ASP A 191 19.53 6.54 -0.33
C ASP A 191 18.84 5.35 0.35
N SER A 192 17.57 5.10 0.01
CA SER A 192 16.73 4.09 0.67
C SER A 192 16.46 2.83 -0.16
N ARG A 193 16.61 2.91 -1.49
CA ARG A 193 16.39 1.84 -2.46
C ARG A 193 15.09 1.06 -2.24
N ARG A 194 13.98 1.77 -2.05
CA ARG A 194 12.66 1.18 -1.76
C ARG A 194 12.07 0.53 -2.99
N ILE A 195 11.61 -0.71 -2.82
CA ILE A 195 10.78 -1.43 -3.81
C ILE A 195 9.53 -1.96 -3.13
N GLY A 196 8.52 -2.31 -3.93
CA GLY A 196 7.25 -2.89 -3.48
C GLY A 196 6.84 -4.04 -4.38
N LEU A 197 7.26 -5.25 -4.04
CA LEU A 197 6.79 -6.48 -4.65
C LEU A 197 5.51 -6.93 -3.95
N GLY A 198 4.41 -6.95 -4.69
CA GLY A 198 3.11 -7.43 -4.26
C GLY A 198 2.64 -8.65 -5.04
N VAL A 199 1.33 -8.87 -4.99
CA VAL A 199 0.66 -9.99 -5.64
C VAL A 199 -0.61 -9.51 -6.34
N MET A 200 -1.10 -10.30 -7.28
CA MET A 200 -2.47 -10.23 -7.82
C MET A 200 -3.02 -11.64 -8.04
N GLY A 201 -4.35 -11.76 -8.13
CA GLY A 201 -5.03 -13.04 -8.26
C GLY A 201 -5.06 -13.86 -6.98
N LEU A 202 -5.11 -13.23 -5.81
CA LEU A 202 -5.21 -13.97 -4.54
C LEU A 202 -6.52 -14.74 -4.42
N HIS A 203 -7.63 -14.18 -4.91
CA HIS A 203 -8.91 -14.91 -4.88
C HIS A 203 -8.87 -16.11 -5.81
N ASP A 204 -8.38 -15.97 -7.04
CA ASP A 204 -8.18 -17.06 -7.98
C ASP A 204 -7.31 -18.18 -7.39
N TYR A 205 -6.21 -17.79 -6.72
CA TYR A 205 -5.35 -18.73 -6.04
C TYR A 205 -6.13 -19.56 -5.00
N LEU A 206 -6.96 -18.91 -4.20
CA LEU A 206 -7.79 -19.57 -3.19
C LEU A 206 -8.94 -20.39 -3.78
N MET A 207 -9.54 -19.96 -4.89
CA MET A 207 -10.56 -20.71 -5.61
C MET A 207 -10.01 -22.07 -6.07
N VAL A 208 -8.82 -22.10 -6.68
CA VAL A 208 -8.18 -23.38 -7.10
C VAL A 208 -7.83 -24.26 -5.90
N LYS A 209 -7.53 -23.66 -4.74
CA LYS A 209 -7.29 -24.38 -3.48
C LYS A 209 -8.58 -24.86 -2.82
N GLU A 210 -9.74 -24.50 -3.34
CA GLU A 210 -11.05 -24.73 -2.73
C GLU A 210 -11.09 -24.21 -1.29
N ALA A 211 -10.56 -22.99 -1.10
CA ALA A 211 -10.53 -22.30 0.17
C ALA A 211 -11.41 -21.05 0.06
N LYS A 212 -12.55 -21.05 0.76
CA LYS A 212 -13.43 -19.88 0.82
C LYS A 212 -12.69 -18.72 1.45
N TYR A 213 -12.75 -17.52 0.84
CA TYR A 213 -12.13 -16.32 1.39
C TYR A 213 -12.60 -16.08 2.84
N GLY A 214 -11.66 -15.86 3.75
CA GLY A 214 -11.93 -15.66 5.19
C GLY A 214 -12.15 -16.94 6.00
N SER A 215 -12.16 -18.12 5.38
CA SER A 215 -12.17 -19.41 6.11
C SER A 215 -10.81 -19.68 6.78
N GLU A 216 -10.78 -20.50 7.82
CA GLU A 216 -9.55 -20.96 8.48
C GLU A 216 -8.56 -21.57 7.47
N LYS A 217 -9.07 -22.36 6.51
CA LYS A 217 -8.27 -22.93 5.42
C LYS A 217 -7.61 -21.83 4.56
N SER A 218 -8.35 -20.78 4.21
CA SER A 218 -7.78 -19.66 3.44
C SER A 218 -6.73 -18.88 4.23
N ILE A 219 -6.96 -18.66 5.53
CA ILE A 219 -6.02 -17.96 6.40
C ILE A 219 -4.71 -18.74 6.51
N TYR A 220 -4.79 -20.07 6.68
CA TYR A 220 -3.63 -20.94 6.69
C TYR A 220 -2.84 -20.89 5.37
N GLU A 221 -3.54 -20.98 4.23
CA GLU A 221 -2.89 -20.92 2.91
C GLU A 221 -2.25 -19.54 2.64
N ILE A 222 -2.92 -18.45 3.01
CA ILE A 222 -2.39 -17.08 2.90
C ILE A 222 -1.15 -16.93 3.76
N ASP A 223 -1.19 -17.34 5.04
CA ASP A 223 -0.05 -17.21 5.96
C ASP A 223 1.17 -17.99 5.43
N ARG A 224 0.95 -19.24 4.97
CA ARG A 224 2.01 -20.05 4.34
C ARG A 224 2.59 -19.37 3.10
N LEU A 225 1.74 -18.87 2.20
CA LEU A 225 2.14 -18.22 0.95
C LEU A 225 2.93 -16.93 1.22
N PHE A 226 2.42 -16.03 2.05
CA PHE A 226 3.06 -14.74 2.32
C PHE A 226 4.31 -14.86 3.19
N LYS A 227 4.40 -15.87 4.08
CA LYS A 227 5.66 -16.21 4.75
C LYS A 227 6.74 -16.60 3.75
N PHE A 228 6.41 -17.45 2.78
CA PHE A 228 7.33 -17.85 1.72
C PHE A 228 7.77 -16.65 0.88
N ILE A 229 6.82 -15.82 0.42
CA ILE A 229 7.12 -14.62 -0.37
C ILE A 229 8.05 -13.67 0.39
N ARG A 230 7.73 -13.37 1.67
CA ARG A 230 8.57 -12.53 2.53
C ARG A 230 9.97 -13.09 2.66
N ASP A 231 10.10 -14.35 3.04
CA ASP A 231 11.42 -14.92 3.34
C ASP A 231 12.30 -14.96 2.10
N THR A 232 11.75 -15.39 0.96
CA THR A 232 12.48 -15.38 -0.32
C THR A 232 12.86 -13.97 -0.76
N ALA A 233 11.95 -12.99 -0.63
CA ALA A 233 12.22 -11.61 -1.06
C ALA A 233 13.32 -10.95 -0.20
N TYR A 234 13.32 -11.20 1.11
CA TYR A 234 14.39 -10.74 2.00
C TYR A 234 15.72 -11.43 1.69
N ILE A 235 15.73 -12.75 1.46
CA ILE A 235 16.95 -13.46 1.05
C ILE A 235 17.48 -12.89 -0.28
N ALA A 236 16.62 -12.65 -1.26
CA ALA A 236 17.02 -12.06 -2.54
C ALA A 236 17.68 -10.68 -2.37
N SER A 237 17.12 -9.82 -1.50
CA SER A 237 17.69 -8.50 -1.23
C SER A 237 19.01 -8.58 -0.42
N ILE A 238 19.18 -9.58 0.44
CA ILE A 238 20.44 -9.86 1.13
C ILE A 238 21.50 -10.33 0.13
N ASP A 239 21.15 -11.25 -0.77
CA ASP A 239 22.05 -11.74 -1.82
C ASP A 239 22.50 -10.60 -2.73
N LEU A 240 21.58 -9.70 -3.11
CA LEU A 240 21.92 -8.48 -3.86
C LEU A 240 22.83 -7.52 -3.09
N ALA A 241 22.75 -7.49 -1.76
CA ALA A 241 23.64 -6.66 -0.95
C ALA A 241 25.08 -7.16 -1.01
N GLN A 242 25.29 -8.47 -1.13
CA GLN A 242 26.60 -9.07 -1.29
C GLN A 242 27.19 -8.79 -2.68
N GLU A 243 26.35 -8.73 -3.71
CA GLU A 243 26.78 -8.45 -5.08
C GLU A 243 26.98 -6.95 -5.35
N LYS A 244 26.00 -6.11 -4.98
CA LYS A 244 25.92 -4.68 -5.37
C LYS A 244 26.18 -3.73 -4.19
N GLY A 245 26.37 -4.24 -2.98
CA GLY A 245 26.42 -3.45 -1.74
C GLY A 245 25.05 -3.20 -1.13
N ALA A 246 25.01 -2.87 0.17
CA ALA A 246 23.77 -2.50 0.87
C ALA A 246 23.17 -1.18 0.35
N PHE A 247 21.93 -0.85 0.73
CA PHE A 247 21.42 0.51 0.47
C PHE A 247 22.27 1.56 1.21
N PRO A 248 22.48 2.77 0.66
CA PRO A 248 23.45 3.75 1.19
C PRO A 248 23.23 4.15 2.66
N LYS A 249 21.98 4.27 3.11
CA LYS A 249 21.64 4.63 4.50
C LYS A 249 21.53 3.42 5.44
N TYR A 250 22.00 2.24 5.05
CA TYR A 250 21.95 1.05 5.88
C TYR A 250 22.82 1.22 7.13
N SER A 251 22.21 1.06 8.30
CA SER A 251 22.91 0.96 9.58
C SER A 251 22.65 -0.41 10.18
N LYS A 252 23.70 -1.21 10.35
CA LYS A 252 23.61 -2.56 10.93
C LYS A 252 22.89 -2.56 12.27
N THR A 253 23.13 -1.56 13.12
CA THR A 253 22.47 -1.48 14.43
C THR A 253 21.03 -0.99 14.30
N GLN A 254 20.80 0.16 13.65
CA GLN A 254 19.48 0.78 13.63
C GLN A 254 18.47 -0.04 12.79
N TYR A 255 18.88 -0.57 11.64
CA TYR A 255 17.98 -1.36 10.79
C TYR A 255 17.51 -2.64 11.48
N ASN A 256 18.38 -3.31 12.25
CA ASN A 256 17.98 -4.48 13.05
C ASN A 256 17.04 -4.14 14.22
N MET A 257 16.97 -2.87 14.63
CA MET A 257 16.07 -2.38 15.67
C MET A 257 14.70 -1.94 15.13
N ALA A 258 14.55 -1.80 13.81
CA ALA A 258 13.27 -1.43 13.20
C ALA A 258 12.14 -2.41 13.56
N SER A 259 10.94 -1.88 13.76
CA SER A 259 9.80 -2.64 14.32
C SER A 259 9.48 -3.91 13.52
N PHE A 260 9.45 -3.82 12.19
CA PHE A 260 9.18 -4.97 11.33
C PHE A 260 10.36 -5.95 11.30
N ILE A 261 11.59 -5.45 11.22
CA ILE A 261 12.81 -6.28 11.15
C ILE A 261 12.96 -7.14 12.41
N ARG A 262 12.61 -6.63 13.58
CA ARG A 262 12.60 -7.40 14.85
C ARG A 262 11.64 -8.58 14.84
N LYS A 263 10.58 -8.54 14.02
CA LYS A 263 9.58 -9.61 13.88
C LYS A 263 9.95 -10.66 12.84
N LEU A 264 11.05 -10.48 12.10
CA LEU A 264 11.51 -11.48 11.14
C LEU A 264 12.00 -12.75 11.85
N PRO A 265 11.90 -13.92 11.19
CA PRO A 265 12.47 -15.18 11.68
C PRO A 265 13.93 -15.02 12.12
N PRO A 266 14.36 -15.68 13.23
CA PRO A 266 15.72 -15.57 13.75
C PRO A 266 16.81 -15.79 12.69
N LYS A 267 16.63 -16.79 11.82
CA LYS A 267 17.54 -17.10 10.72
C LYS A 267 17.74 -15.92 9.76
N LEU A 268 16.65 -15.23 9.38
CA LEU A 268 16.75 -14.06 8.50
C LEU A 268 17.40 -12.87 9.21
N ARG A 269 17.12 -12.66 10.50
CA ARG A 269 17.78 -11.60 11.29
C ARG A 269 19.29 -11.84 11.39
N MET A 270 19.72 -13.09 11.54
CA MET A 270 21.15 -13.44 11.52
C MET A 270 21.78 -13.12 10.16
N TYR A 271 21.16 -13.56 9.05
CA TYR A 271 21.66 -13.27 7.71
C TYR A 271 21.73 -11.77 7.42
N LEU A 272 20.71 -11.00 7.80
CA LEU A 272 20.70 -9.54 7.68
C LEU A 272 21.86 -8.89 8.45
N LYS A 273 22.14 -9.38 9.67
CA LYS A 273 23.24 -8.87 10.50
C LYS A 273 24.61 -9.18 9.90
N GLU A 274 24.77 -10.33 9.27
CA GLU A 274 26.03 -10.76 8.64
C GLU A 274 26.26 -10.10 7.29
N LYS A 275 25.24 -10.07 6.44
CA LYS A 275 25.35 -9.78 5.00
C LYS A 275 24.72 -8.46 4.55
N ALA A 276 24.13 -7.69 5.47
CA ALA A 276 23.38 -6.48 5.15
C ALA A 276 22.20 -6.73 4.19
N ILE A 277 21.60 -5.66 3.66
CA ILE A 277 20.43 -5.73 2.76
C ILE A 277 20.49 -4.63 1.69
N ARG A 278 20.04 -4.95 0.48
CA ARG A 278 20.09 -4.03 -0.67
C ARG A 278 18.97 -2.99 -0.65
N ASN A 279 17.82 -3.29 -0.06
CA ASN A 279 16.61 -2.47 -0.14
C ASN A 279 16.05 -2.19 1.27
N CYS A 280 15.69 -0.93 1.57
CA CYS A 280 15.12 -0.58 2.89
C CYS A 280 13.74 -1.22 3.11
N THR A 281 12.91 -1.25 2.08
CA THR A 281 11.59 -1.91 2.03
C THR A 281 11.50 -2.74 0.75
N ILE A 282 10.78 -3.86 0.81
CA ILE A 282 10.76 -4.85 -0.28
C ILE A 282 9.34 -5.20 -0.74
N LEU A 283 8.42 -5.38 0.21
CA LEU A 283 7.07 -5.86 -0.06
C LEU A 283 6.03 -4.75 0.12
N SER A 284 5.02 -4.78 -0.73
CA SER A 284 3.82 -3.95 -0.62
C SER A 284 2.67 -4.61 -1.37
N ALA A 285 1.42 -4.34 -1.01
CA ALA A 285 0.25 -4.90 -1.69
C ALA A 285 -0.52 -3.77 -2.40
N PRO A 286 -0.03 -3.29 -3.57
CA PRO A 286 -0.72 -2.25 -4.31
C PRO A 286 -2.00 -2.78 -4.96
N PRO A 287 -3.00 -1.92 -5.17
CA PRO A 287 -4.12 -2.26 -6.03
C PRO A 287 -3.62 -2.48 -7.46
N THR A 288 -4.10 -3.54 -8.10
CA THR A 288 -3.64 -3.96 -9.44
C THR A 288 -4.75 -3.80 -10.47
N GLY A 289 -5.48 -2.68 -10.43
CA GLY A 289 -6.70 -2.47 -11.20
C GLY A 289 -6.55 -2.72 -12.71
N THR A 290 -5.50 -2.17 -13.34
CA THR A 290 -5.25 -2.38 -14.79
C THR A 290 -4.46 -3.66 -15.05
N THR A 291 -3.44 -3.96 -14.25
CA THR A 291 -2.53 -5.09 -14.49
C THR A 291 -3.19 -6.44 -14.26
N SER A 292 -4.13 -6.53 -13.32
CA SER A 292 -4.94 -7.75 -13.10
C SER A 292 -5.85 -8.07 -14.29
N LEU A 293 -6.29 -7.07 -15.05
CA LEU A 293 -7.08 -7.29 -16.27
C LEU A 293 -6.25 -7.85 -17.41
N ILE A 294 -4.98 -7.46 -17.52
CA ILE A 294 -4.06 -8.02 -18.51
C ILE A 294 -3.77 -9.49 -18.19
N ALA A 295 -3.65 -9.82 -16.91
CA ALA A 295 -3.44 -11.19 -16.45
C ALA A 295 -4.75 -12.00 -16.31
N GLU A 296 -5.91 -11.36 -16.49
CA GLU A 296 -7.25 -11.90 -16.28
C GLU A 296 -7.45 -12.63 -14.94
N VAL A 297 -7.02 -12.01 -13.85
CA VAL A 297 -7.16 -12.51 -12.47
C VAL A 297 -7.82 -11.47 -11.56
N SER A 298 -8.18 -11.84 -10.34
CA SER A 298 -8.65 -10.91 -9.32
C SER A 298 -7.63 -9.81 -9.04
N SER A 299 -8.12 -8.62 -8.70
CA SER A 299 -7.23 -7.53 -8.30
C SER A 299 -6.56 -7.88 -6.98
N GLY A 300 -5.25 -7.73 -6.94
CA GLY A 300 -4.44 -7.63 -5.74
C GLY A 300 -4.68 -8.76 -4.74
N ILE A 301 -5.06 -8.36 -3.54
CA ILE A 301 -5.46 -9.22 -2.43
C ILE A 301 -6.99 -9.19 -2.22
N GLU A 302 -7.73 -8.64 -3.17
CA GLU A 302 -9.16 -8.43 -3.08
C GLU A 302 -9.93 -9.66 -3.59
N PRO A 303 -11.05 -10.01 -2.95
CA PRO A 303 -11.97 -10.98 -3.53
C PRO A 303 -12.63 -10.41 -4.79
N VAL A 304 -12.73 -11.22 -5.85
CA VAL A 304 -13.71 -11.05 -6.93
C VAL A 304 -15.08 -10.71 -6.35
N PHE A 305 -15.52 -9.47 -6.54
CA PHE A 305 -16.81 -8.96 -6.04
C PHE A 305 -17.97 -9.24 -7.00
N SER A 306 -17.68 -9.38 -8.29
CA SER A 306 -18.66 -9.76 -9.31
C SER A 306 -18.04 -10.71 -10.33
N LEU A 307 -18.74 -11.81 -10.63
CA LEU A 307 -18.32 -12.80 -11.63
C LEU A 307 -18.52 -12.30 -13.05
N ALA A 308 -19.45 -11.38 -13.26
CA ALA A 308 -19.67 -10.70 -14.52
C ALA A 308 -19.92 -9.22 -14.29
N CYS A 309 -19.31 -8.35 -15.09
CA CYS A 309 -19.55 -6.91 -15.01
C CYS A 309 -19.54 -6.26 -16.39
N LEU A 310 -20.41 -5.27 -16.58
CA LEU A 310 -20.34 -4.40 -17.75
C LEU A 310 -19.08 -3.53 -17.63
N ARG A 311 -18.20 -3.60 -18.62
CA ARG A 311 -17.04 -2.73 -18.74
C ARG A 311 -17.21 -1.82 -19.94
N LYS A 312 -17.03 -0.53 -19.68
CA LYS A 312 -16.95 0.49 -20.71
C LYS A 312 -15.49 0.66 -21.10
N ASP A 313 -15.18 0.39 -22.36
CA ASP A 313 -13.89 0.75 -22.96
C ASP A 313 -14.05 1.95 -23.90
N ARG A 314 -12.98 2.31 -24.61
CA ARG A 314 -13.00 3.46 -25.53
C ARG A 314 -13.83 3.23 -26.79
N VAL A 315 -14.14 1.98 -27.12
CA VAL A 315 -14.75 1.55 -28.38
C VAL A 315 -16.18 1.08 -28.17
N SER A 316 -16.47 0.40 -27.06
CA SER A 316 -17.76 -0.22 -26.77
C SER A 316 -17.96 -0.52 -25.29
N ASP A 317 -19.21 -0.80 -24.94
CA ASP A 317 -19.54 -1.47 -23.70
C ASP A 317 -19.50 -2.98 -23.94
N ARG A 318 -18.77 -3.71 -23.10
CA ARG A 318 -18.63 -5.17 -23.19
C ARG A 318 -18.94 -5.83 -21.86
N MET A 319 -19.59 -6.98 -21.91
CA MET A 319 -19.72 -7.84 -20.73
C MET A 319 -18.37 -8.53 -20.49
N TYR A 320 -17.77 -8.30 -19.34
CA TYR A 320 -16.62 -9.07 -18.88
C TYR A 320 -17.10 -10.18 -17.95
N VAL A 321 -16.77 -11.43 -18.27
CA VAL A 321 -17.00 -12.59 -17.39
C VAL A 321 -15.65 -13.06 -16.88
N HIS A 322 -15.55 -13.28 -15.58
CA HIS A 322 -14.32 -13.74 -14.95
C HIS A 322 -13.94 -15.13 -15.50
N PRO A 323 -12.68 -15.38 -15.92
CA PRO A 323 -12.32 -16.62 -16.61
C PRO A 323 -12.61 -17.91 -15.84
N MET A 324 -12.48 -17.88 -14.51
CA MET A 324 -12.84 -19.03 -13.67
C MET A 324 -14.35 -19.29 -13.63
N ALA A 325 -15.18 -18.24 -13.70
CA ALA A 325 -16.63 -18.38 -13.76
C ALA A 325 -17.06 -18.95 -15.12
N ASP A 326 -16.47 -18.45 -16.20
CA ASP A 326 -16.73 -18.92 -17.56
C ASP A 326 -16.42 -20.41 -17.72
N LYS A 327 -15.25 -20.85 -17.23
CA LYS A 327 -14.88 -22.28 -17.19
C LYS A 327 -15.83 -23.15 -16.38
N TRP A 328 -16.33 -22.63 -15.25
CA TRP A 328 -17.26 -23.37 -14.39
C TRP A 328 -18.64 -23.51 -15.03
N VAL A 329 -19.11 -22.48 -15.74
CA VAL A 329 -20.37 -22.55 -16.51
C VAL A 329 -20.21 -23.54 -17.66
N ALA A 330 -19.10 -23.49 -18.40
CA ALA A 330 -18.85 -24.39 -19.54
C ALA A 330 -18.67 -25.87 -19.14
N SER A 331 -18.37 -26.16 -17.87
CA SER A 331 -18.24 -27.53 -17.36
C SER A 331 -19.55 -28.15 -16.88
N LYS A 332 -20.67 -27.42 -16.97
CA LYS A 332 -22.01 -27.91 -16.60
C LYS A 332 -22.81 -28.28 -17.84
#